data_AF-A0A7S0X8V0-F1
#
_entry.id   AF-A0A7S0X8V0-F1
#
_cell.length_a   1.000
_cell.length_b   1.000
_cell.length_c   1.000
_cell.angle_alpha   90.00
_cell.angle_beta   90.00
_cell.angle_gamma   90.00
#
_symmetry.space_group_name_H-M   'P 1'
#
loop_
_entity.id
_entity.type
_entity.pdbx_description
1 polymer ?
#
loop_
_entity_poly.entity_id
_entity_poly.type
_entity_poly.pdbx_seq_one_letter_code
_entity_poly.pdbx_strand_id
1 'polypeptide(L)'
;RKATHVARDTPSGRGWRKVRLSGDTRTLHPGAIMDFAGQRLSELMYQITILLFAVLSFAVGYATSSFRTMMLLYAAGVVVAFVIAVPDWPYFNLHPQHWLAVDASHPNWDVKVGAPSKG
;
A
#
# COMPACT_ATOMS: atom_id res chain seq x y z
N ARG A 1 50.14 -56.02 25.37
CA ARG A 1 50.30 -54.55 25.21
C ARG A 1 50.37 -54.30 23.70
N LYS A 2 49.51 -53.57 22.98
CA LYS A 2 48.45 -52.57 23.22
C LYS A 2 47.53 -52.63 21.95
N ALA A 3 46.21 -52.83 22.09
CA ALA A 3 45.18 -51.79 22.09
C ALA A 3 45.26 -50.81 20.90
N THR A 4 44.36 -51.04 19.95
CA THR A 4 43.83 -50.14 18.91
C THR A 4 43.47 -48.79 19.49
N HIS A 5 43.95 -47.68 18.92
CA HIS A 5 43.28 -46.38 19.00
C HIS A 5 43.59 -45.56 17.75
N VAL A 6 42.60 -45.53 16.85
CA VAL A 6 42.48 -44.52 15.80
C VAL A 6 42.19 -43.19 16.49
N ALA A 7 43.15 -42.27 16.47
CA ALA A 7 42.99 -40.93 16.99
C ALA A 7 42.04 -40.14 16.06
N ARG A 8 40.83 -39.85 16.57
CA ARG A 8 39.97 -38.81 16.03
C ARG A 8 40.51 -37.46 16.49
N ASP A 9 41.27 -36.80 15.63
CA ASP A 9 41.56 -35.39 15.81
C ASP A 9 40.27 -34.61 15.60
N THR A 10 39.78 -34.06 16.70
CA THR A 10 38.60 -33.19 16.77
C THR A 10 39.13 -31.77 16.76
N PRO A 11 38.90 -30.94 15.72
CA PRO A 11 39.21 -29.53 15.81
C PRO A 11 38.16 -28.87 16.71
N SER A 12 38.58 -28.70 17.96
CA SER A 12 38.20 -27.66 18.89
C SER A 12 37.34 -26.52 18.30
N GLY A 13 36.20 -26.30 18.95
CA GLY A 13 35.73 -24.97 19.29
C GLY A 13 35.70 -23.94 18.16
N ARG A 14 35.07 -24.25 17.02
CA ARG A 14 34.55 -23.18 16.16
C ARG A 14 33.34 -22.56 16.83
N GLY A 15 33.65 -21.61 17.73
CA GLY A 15 32.70 -20.63 18.22
C GLY A 15 31.97 -20.04 17.03
N TRP A 16 30.68 -20.32 16.94
CA TRP A 16 29.74 -19.60 16.11
C TRP A 16 29.69 -18.18 16.65
N ARG A 17 30.72 -17.37 16.33
CA ARG A 17 30.54 -15.94 16.27
C ARG A 17 29.43 -15.76 15.25
N LYS A 18 28.21 -15.54 15.76
CA LYS A 18 27.12 -14.92 15.04
C LYS A 18 27.75 -13.67 14.43
N VAL A 19 28.18 -13.77 13.18
CA VAL A 19 28.30 -12.60 12.32
C VAL A 19 26.86 -12.13 12.27
N ARG A 20 26.54 -11.19 13.16
CA ARG A 20 25.34 -10.40 13.10
C ARG A 20 25.47 -9.70 11.76
N LEU A 21 24.97 -10.34 10.71
CA LEU A 21 24.58 -9.68 9.48
C LEU A 21 23.50 -8.71 9.93
N SER A 22 23.93 -7.56 10.42
CA SER A 22 23.13 -6.35 10.46
C SER A 22 23.06 -5.85 9.01
N GLY A 23 22.68 -6.75 8.10
CA GLY A 23 22.11 -6.41 6.82
C GLY A 23 20.74 -5.91 7.19
N ASP A 24 20.70 -4.61 7.42
CA ASP A 24 19.51 -3.80 7.50
C ASP A 24 18.74 -3.98 6.19
N THR A 25 17.98 -5.07 6.06
CA THR A 25 17.03 -5.29 4.96
C THR A 25 15.77 -4.48 5.21
N ARG A 26 15.93 -3.16 5.43
CA ARG A 26 14.85 -2.17 5.49
C ARG A 26 14.39 -1.69 4.11
N THR A 27 14.65 -2.44 3.03
CA THR A 27 14.45 -1.93 1.66
C THR A 27 13.64 -2.83 0.73
N LEU A 28 12.75 -3.70 1.23
CA LEU A 28 11.79 -4.40 0.35
C LEU A 28 10.35 -4.20 0.87
N HIS A 29 9.73 -3.09 0.44
CA HIS A 29 8.31 -2.78 0.63
C HIS A 29 7.45 -3.57 -0.38
N PRO A 30 6.37 -4.23 0.07
CA PRO A 30 5.13 -4.21 -0.70
C PRO A 30 3.91 -4.26 0.24
N GLY A 31 3.38 -3.11 0.62
CA GLY A 31 2.22 -3.10 1.50
C GLY A 31 2.04 -1.79 2.20
N ALA A 32 2.23 -0.70 1.45
CA ALA A 32 1.74 0.55 1.93
C ALA A 32 0.17 0.51 1.99
N ILE A 33 -0.47 0.00 3.08
CA ILE A 33 -1.65 0.54 3.86
C ILE A 33 -1.89 2.06 3.68
N MET A 34 -2.23 2.40 2.44
CA MET A 34 -2.42 3.73 1.85
C MET A 34 -2.98 4.79 2.82
N ASP A 35 -2.80 6.06 2.46
CA ASP A 35 -3.27 7.24 3.18
C ASP A 35 -4.82 7.32 3.27
N PHE A 36 -5.46 6.43 4.01
CA PHE A 36 -6.92 6.30 4.10
C PHE A 36 -7.66 7.60 4.41
N ALA A 37 -7.04 8.51 5.18
CA ALA A 37 -7.62 9.82 5.46
C ALA A 37 -7.66 10.71 4.20
N GLY A 38 -6.55 10.76 3.45
CA GLY A 38 -6.45 11.48 2.18
C GLY A 38 -7.37 10.89 1.11
N GLN A 39 -7.41 9.56 1.02
CA GLN A 39 -8.33 8.84 0.12
C GLN A 39 -9.80 9.07 0.44
N ARG A 40 -10.19 9.04 1.73
CA ARG A 40 -11.58 9.27 2.10
C ARG A 40 -12.02 10.71 1.80
N LEU A 41 -11.10 11.65 1.98
CA LEU A 41 -11.34 13.06 1.69
C LEU A 41 -11.46 13.32 0.19
N SER A 42 -10.59 12.73 -0.64
CA SER A 42 -10.66 12.86 -2.10
C SER A 42 -11.95 12.24 -2.66
N GLU A 43 -12.35 11.06 -2.16
CA GLU A 43 -13.61 10.40 -2.52
C GLU A 43 -14.83 11.27 -2.19
N LEU A 44 -14.87 11.87 -0.99
CA LEU A 44 -15.98 12.72 -0.58
C LEU A 44 -16.04 14.01 -1.42
N MET A 45 -14.90 14.61 -1.73
CA MET A 45 -14.83 15.80 -2.60
C MET A 45 -15.28 15.50 -4.03
N TYR A 46 -14.90 14.35 -4.59
CA TYR A 46 -15.38 13.89 -5.89
C TYR A 46 -16.90 13.72 -5.89
N GLN A 47 -17.46 13.01 -4.90
CA GLN A 47 -18.90 12.78 -4.79
C GLN A 47 -19.70 14.08 -4.66
N ILE A 48 -19.27 15.00 -3.77
CA ILE A 48 -19.96 16.29 -3.58
C ILE A 48 -19.89 17.12 -4.87
N THR A 49 -18.72 17.21 -5.50
CA THR A 49 -18.54 18.02 -6.71
C THR A 49 -19.43 17.52 -7.84
N ILE A 50 -19.40 16.22 -8.13
CA ILE A 50 -20.24 15.63 -9.20
C ILE A 50 -21.73 15.80 -8.88
N LEU A 51 -22.15 15.59 -7.63
CA LEU A 51 -23.55 15.74 -7.25
C LEU A 51 -24.04 17.19 -7.42
N LEU A 52 -23.24 18.17 -6.99
CA LEU A 52 -23.56 19.60 -7.14
C LEU A 52 -23.71 19.97 -8.61
N PHE A 53 -22.75 19.57 -9.46
CA PHE A 53 -22.82 19.83 -10.89
C PHE A 53 -23.97 19.07 -11.57
N ALA A 54 -24.31 17.86 -11.13
CA ALA A 54 -25.46 17.12 -11.66
C ALA A 54 -26.77 17.87 -11.42
N VAL A 55 -27.01 18.32 -10.18
CA VAL A 55 -28.22 19.08 -9.83
C VAL A 55 -28.26 20.43 -10.56
N LEU A 56 -27.13 21.14 -10.60
CA LEU A 56 -27.04 22.44 -11.28
C LEU A 56 -27.29 22.30 -12.79
N SER A 57 -26.66 21.32 -13.43
CA SER A 57 -26.80 21.08 -14.87
C SER A 57 -28.23 20.66 -15.23
N PHE A 58 -28.85 19.83 -14.38
CA PHE A 58 -30.23 19.43 -14.54
C PHE A 58 -31.17 20.64 -14.43
N ALA A 59 -31.01 21.48 -13.40
CA ALA A 59 -31.84 22.67 -13.21
C ALA A 59 -31.73 23.66 -14.38
N VAL A 60 -30.51 23.96 -14.82
CA VAL A 60 -30.27 24.88 -15.96
C VAL A 60 -30.74 24.27 -17.28
N GLY A 61 -30.46 22.99 -17.50
CA GLY A 61 -30.91 22.26 -18.69
C GLY A 61 -32.43 22.17 -18.79
N TYR A 62 -33.10 21.95 -17.67
CA TYR A 62 -34.56 21.93 -17.58
C TYR A 62 -35.14 23.32 -17.86
N ALA A 63 -34.61 24.37 -17.21
CA ALA A 63 -35.07 25.75 -17.44
C ALA A 63 -34.88 26.22 -18.89
N THR A 64 -33.84 25.73 -19.57
CA THR A 64 -33.55 26.06 -20.98
C THR A 64 -34.13 25.06 -21.97
N SER A 65 -34.80 23.99 -21.51
CA SER A 65 -35.29 22.87 -22.33
C SER A 65 -34.25 22.30 -23.30
N SER A 66 -32.96 22.37 -22.95
CA SER A 66 -31.85 21.99 -23.81
C SER A 66 -30.99 20.90 -23.17
N PHE A 67 -31.10 19.70 -23.74
CA PHE A 67 -30.28 18.55 -23.31
C PHE A 67 -28.79 18.77 -23.57
N ARG A 68 -28.43 19.50 -24.64
CA ARG A 68 -27.04 19.84 -24.95
C ARG A 68 -26.43 20.70 -23.83
N THR A 69 -27.17 21.70 -23.36
CA THR A 69 -26.73 22.60 -22.29
C THR A 69 -26.55 21.83 -20.98
N MET A 70 -27.48 20.93 -20.66
CA MET A 70 -27.36 20.03 -19.51
C MET A 70 -26.07 19.19 -19.57
N MET A 71 -25.82 18.53 -20.71
CA MET A 71 -24.64 17.67 -20.86
C MET A 71 -23.33 18.44 -20.85
N LEU A 72 -23.27 19.64 -21.42
CA LEU A 72 -22.07 20.49 -21.40
C LEU A 72 -21.71 20.95 -19.98
N LEU A 73 -22.70 21.40 -19.20
CA LEU A 73 -22.47 21.80 -17.80
C LEU A 73 -22.06 20.61 -16.94
N TYR A 74 -22.67 19.44 -17.16
CA TYR A 74 -22.31 18.23 -16.42
C TYR A 74 -20.89 17.78 -16.77
N ALA A 75 -20.54 17.75 -18.05
CA ALA A 75 -19.19 17.42 -18.51
C ALA A 75 -18.14 18.39 -17.95
N ALA A 76 -18.44 19.70 -17.93
CA ALA A 76 -17.57 20.69 -17.28
C ALA A 76 -17.38 20.38 -15.78
N GLY A 77 -18.46 20.01 -15.09
CA GLY A 77 -18.41 19.59 -13.68
C GLY A 77 -17.55 18.36 -13.44
N VAL A 78 -17.62 17.37 -14.32
CA VAL A 78 -16.78 16.17 -14.27
C VAL A 78 -15.30 16.52 -14.45
N VAL A 79 -14.97 17.39 -15.41
CA VAL A 79 -13.58 17.86 -15.62
C VAL A 79 -13.06 18.60 -14.39
N VAL A 80 -13.88 19.47 -13.78
CA VAL A 80 -13.54 20.17 -12.54
C VAL A 80 -13.31 19.16 -11.39
N ALA A 81 -14.18 18.15 -11.25
CA ALA A 81 -14.03 17.11 -10.24
C ALA A 81 -12.71 16.35 -10.41
N PHE A 82 -12.32 16.02 -11.64
CA PHE A 82 -11.03 15.39 -11.93
C PHE A 82 -9.85 16.28 -11.52
N VAL A 83 -9.88 17.57 -11.85
CA VAL A 83 -8.82 18.51 -11.46
C VAL A 83 -8.71 18.65 -9.94
N ILE A 84 -9.81 18.55 -9.19
CA ILE A 84 -9.81 18.69 -7.74
C ILE A 84 -9.41 17.38 -7.05
N ALA A 85 -9.94 16.24 -7.48
CA ALA A 85 -9.81 14.99 -6.74
C ALA A 85 -8.59 14.14 -7.13
N VAL A 86 -8.09 14.26 -8.37
CA VAL A 86 -7.01 13.39 -8.88
C VAL A 86 -5.61 13.84 -8.52
N PRO A 87 -5.25 15.14 -8.57
CA PRO A 87 -3.90 15.54 -8.21
C PRO A 87 -3.64 15.27 -6.72
N ASP A 88 -2.42 14.85 -6.40
CA ASP A 88 -1.94 14.69 -5.02
C ASP A 88 -1.73 16.06 -4.36
N TRP A 89 -2.81 16.80 -4.16
CA TRP A 89 -2.75 18.13 -3.57
C TRP A 89 -2.12 18.05 -2.18
N PRO A 90 -1.26 19.01 -1.80
CA PRO A 90 -0.60 19.01 -0.49
C PRO A 90 -1.60 19.02 0.69
N TYR A 91 -2.86 19.43 0.45
CA TYR A 91 -3.96 19.34 1.40
C TYR A 91 -4.36 17.89 1.76
N PHE A 92 -4.28 16.95 0.82
CA PHE A 92 -4.62 15.54 1.06
C PHE A 92 -3.52 14.78 1.82
N ASN A 93 -2.30 15.32 1.85
CA ASN A 93 -1.11 14.69 2.43
C ASN A 93 -0.70 15.25 3.81
N LEU A 94 -1.58 15.98 4.50
CA LEU A 94 -1.25 16.65 5.77
C LEU A 94 -1.02 15.69 6.95
N HIS A 95 -1.46 14.43 6.83
CA HIS A 95 -1.30 13.41 7.86
C HIS A 95 -0.45 12.25 7.33
N PRO A 96 0.89 12.32 7.43
CA PRO A 96 1.74 11.20 7.07
C PRO A 96 1.40 10.00 7.97
N GLN A 97 0.76 8.98 7.38
CA GLN A 97 0.37 7.78 8.10
C GLN A 97 1.61 7.01 8.54
N HIS A 98 1.80 6.89 9.86
CA HIS A 98 2.83 6.04 10.45
C HIS A 98 2.44 4.57 10.26
N TRP A 99 3.25 3.89 9.46
CA TRP A 99 3.23 2.47 9.23
C TRP A 99 3.58 1.69 10.50
N LEU A 100 2.62 0.98 11.09
CA LEU A 100 2.91 -0.03 12.10
C LEU A 100 3.59 -1.22 11.42
N ALA A 101 4.72 -1.66 11.98
CA ALA A 101 5.44 -2.83 11.48
C ALA A 101 4.56 -4.09 11.61
N VAL A 102 4.63 -4.97 10.60
CA VAL A 102 4.01 -6.30 10.66
C VAL A 102 4.51 -7.00 11.92
N ASP A 103 3.60 -7.38 12.80
CA ASP A 103 3.98 -8.10 14.01
C ASP A 103 4.52 -9.49 13.65
N ALA A 104 5.44 -10.00 14.45
CA ALA A 104 6.00 -11.34 14.24
C ALA A 104 4.97 -12.46 14.47
N SER A 105 3.73 -12.11 14.84
CA SER A 105 2.61 -13.00 15.14
C SER A 105 1.76 -13.30 13.89
N HIS A 106 1.93 -12.55 12.80
CA HIS A 106 1.24 -12.82 11.55
C HIS A 106 1.68 -14.20 11.02
N PRO A 107 0.75 -15.18 10.88
CA PRO A 107 1.12 -16.49 10.38
C PRO A 107 1.67 -16.33 8.97
N ASN A 108 2.94 -16.72 8.81
CA ASN A 108 3.63 -16.70 7.52
C ASN A 108 2.99 -17.75 6.60
N TRP A 109 1.96 -17.34 5.87
CA TRP A 109 1.34 -18.17 4.82
C TRP A 109 2.18 -18.17 3.54
N ASP A 110 3.16 -17.27 3.45
CA ASP A 110 4.13 -17.23 2.38
C ASP A 110 5.28 -18.22 2.64
N VAL A 111 5.57 -19.04 1.62
CA VAL A 111 6.71 -19.98 1.55
C VAL A 111 6.47 -21.38 2.16
N LYS A 112 5.50 -22.13 1.60
CA LYS A 112 5.66 -23.59 1.38
C LYS A 112 6.28 -23.87 0.01
N VAL A 113 7.42 -23.26 -0.30
CA VAL A 113 8.19 -23.64 -1.51
C VAL A 113 9.38 -24.53 -1.11
N GLY A 114 9.14 -25.84 -1.18
CA GLY A 114 10.16 -26.86 -1.46
C GLY A 114 11.28 -27.05 -0.43
N ALA A 115 10.97 -27.54 0.78
CA ALA A 115 11.97 -28.28 1.55
C ALA A 115 11.87 -29.77 1.18
N PRO A 116 12.94 -30.43 0.69
CA PRO A 116 12.88 -31.86 0.41
C PRO A 116 12.78 -32.63 1.73
N SER A 117 11.73 -33.46 1.82
CA SER A 117 11.57 -34.45 2.90
C SER A 117 12.78 -35.38 2.92
N LYS A 118 13.57 -35.33 4.00
CA LYS A 118 14.56 -36.37 4.29
C LYS A 118 13.93 -37.34 5.28
N GLY A 119 13.78 -38.59 4.84
CA GLY A 119 13.40 -39.73 5.67
C GLY A 119 14.51 -40.19 6.60
#